data_AF-A0A9P7N6A0-F1
#
_entry.id   AF-A0A9P7N6A0-F1
#
_cell.length_a   1.000
_cell.length_b   1.000
_cell.length_c   1.000
_cell.angle_alpha   90.00
_cell.angle_beta   90.00
_cell.angle_gamma   90.00
#
_symmetry.space_group_name_H-M   'P 1'
#
loop_
_entity.id
_entity.type
_entity.pdbx_description
1 polymer ?
#
loop_
_entity_poly.entity_id
_entity_poly.type
_entity_poly.pdbx_seq_one_letter_code
_entity_poly.pdbx_strand_id
1 'polypeptide(L)'
;MPSQGSQSASFRDREPCRVDTRSVFRSRPANYLRRAGVAASYPIQGIWYFLRNREFWPLFTGRLLPLSLISFLVYLVLFTFAFLPQYAFLAIFHGWGAWVNAVVLTLGEGLVIIQGLFEGFFVDECRVDIFDATLIKLGLKNLIAPHRILFDDAPNAVKMLGKPTSPAIYTPWSMIQIVELVVFLPLNLVPFVGTFAFIMITGTRLGKLAHYRWFQLRGLSKAESKQETKLLTWEYIWFGTVAMVLELIPILSFFFLLTTTAGSAIWAARIEDERTRCAVDPLTVSEDAADEPPPAYSDEIA
;
A
#
# COMPACT_ATOMS: atom_id res chain seq x y z
N MET A 1 -34.30 -11.40 -55.57
CA MET A 1 -34.21 -10.33 -54.56
C MET A 1 -35.03 -10.73 -53.35
N PRO A 2 -34.61 -10.51 -52.08
CA PRO A 2 -33.26 -10.35 -51.50
C PRO A 2 -32.95 -11.48 -50.46
N SER A 3 -31.75 -12.06 -50.44
CA SER A 3 -30.54 -11.73 -49.64
C SER A 3 -30.62 -12.00 -48.13
N GLN A 4 -30.03 -13.12 -47.69
CA GLN A 4 -29.68 -13.40 -46.30
C GLN A 4 -28.53 -12.51 -45.85
N GLY A 5 -28.78 -11.65 -44.85
CA GLY A 5 -27.77 -10.86 -44.18
C GLY A 5 -27.28 -11.57 -42.92
N SER A 6 -26.04 -12.05 -42.96
CA SER A 6 -25.24 -12.40 -41.79
C SER A 6 -25.03 -11.14 -40.94
N GLN A 7 -25.38 -11.19 -39.65
CA GLN A 7 -24.88 -10.24 -38.67
C GLN A 7 -24.15 -11.01 -37.56
N SER A 8 -22.83 -11.01 -37.72
CA SER A 8 -21.85 -11.29 -36.69
C SER A 8 -22.07 -10.39 -35.48
N ALA A 9 -22.54 -10.97 -34.37
CA ALA A 9 -22.56 -10.29 -33.08
C ALA A 9 -21.12 -10.09 -32.59
N SER A 10 -20.67 -8.84 -32.68
CA SER A 10 -19.36 -8.37 -32.22
C SER A 10 -19.20 -8.59 -30.72
N PHE A 11 -18.37 -9.57 -30.37
CA PHE A 11 -17.91 -9.85 -29.02
C PHE A 11 -16.70 -8.95 -28.72
N ARG A 12 -16.88 -7.64 -28.51
CA ARG A 12 -15.89 -6.75 -27.87
C ARG A 12 -16.44 -5.32 -27.79
N ASP A 13 -17.08 -5.05 -26.67
CA ASP A 13 -17.01 -3.76 -25.97
C ASP A 13 -17.48 -4.02 -24.54
N ARG A 14 -16.60 -4.64 -23.74
CA ARG A 14 -16.76 -4.64 -22.28
C ARG A 14 -16.10 -3.36 -21.78
N GLU A 15 -16.88 -2.30 -21.60
CA GLU A 15 -16.45 -1.20 -20.75
C GLU A 15 -16.18 -1.77 -19.34
N PRO A 16 -14.98 -1.58 -18.77
CA PRO A 16 -14.78 -1.94 -17.38
C PRO A 16 -15.71 -1.08 -16.53
N CYS A 17 -16.38 -1.69 -15.56
CA CYS A 17 -17.24 -1.02 -14.57
C CYS A 17 -16.52 0.21 -14.04
N ARG A 18 -16.86 1.37 -14.61
CA ARG A 18 -16.26 2.64 -14.26
C ARG A 18 -16.92 2.98 -12.94
N VAL A 19 -16.19 2.78 -11.85
CA VAL A 19 -16.59 3.24 -10.52
C VAL A 19 -17.22 4.62 -10.70
N ASP A 20 -18.53 4.69 -10.51
CA ASP A 20 -19.31 5.87 -10.83
C ASP A 20 -18.89 6.97 -9.86
N THR A 21 -17.93 7.76 -10.33
CA THR A 21 -17.19 8.76 -9.56
C THR A 21 -18.08 9.97 -9.28
N ARG A 22 -19.33 9.97 -9.75
CA ARG A 22 -20.31 11.04 -9.55
C ARG A 22 -21.10 10.92 -8.24
N SER A 23 -21.19 9.75 -7.62
CA SER A 23 -21.80 9.62 -6.27
C SER A 23 -20.84 10.05 -5.14
N VAL A 24 -19.54 10.18 -5.43
CA VAL A 24 -18.48 10.55 -4.47
C VAL A 24 -18.47 12.05 -4.13
N PHE A 25 -19.14 12.88 -4.94
CA PHE A 25 -19.08 14.35 -4.81
C PHE A 25 -20.05 14.96 -3.79
N ARG A 26 -20.83 14.14 -3.07
CA ARG A 26 -21.66 14.62 -1.94
C ARG A 26 -21.09 14.16 -0.60
N SER A 27 -19.81 14.43 -0.34
CA SER A 27 -19.11 13.91 0.84
C SER A 27 -19.16 14.87 2.05
N ARG A 28 -19.86 14.43 3.10
CA ARG A 28 -19.75 14.99 4.46
C ARG A 28 -18.30 14.79 4.97
N PRO A 29 -17.71 15.69 5.77
CA PRO A 29 -16.35 15.56 6.33
C PRO A 29 -16.11 14.22 7.06
N ALA A 30 -17.18 13.62 7.60
CA ALA A 30 -17.17 12.29 8.20
C ALA A 30 -16.64 11.19 7.27
N ASN A 31 -16.85 11.28 5.94
CA ASN A 31 -16.38 10.26 5.00
C ASN A 31 -14.85 10.29 4.84
N TYR A 32 -14.23 11.48 4.85
CA TYR A 32 -12.77 11.61 4.77
C TYR A 32 -12.08 11.11 6.05
N LEU A 33 -12.66 11.42 7.21
CA LEU A 33 -12.17 10.92 8.50
C LEU A 33 -12.29 9.40 8.60
N ARG A 34 -13.42 8.83 8.14
CA ARG A 34 -13.61 7.38 8.09
C ARG A 34 -12.58 6.71 7.16
N ARG A 35 -12.39 7.24 5.96
CA ARG A 35 -11.40 6.71 4.99
C ARG A 35 -9.99 6.77 5.55
N ALA A 36 -9.61 7.89 6.16
CA ALA A 36 -8.34 8.07 6.86
C ALA A 36 -8.15 7.03 7.98
N GLY A 37 -9.14 6.89 8.87
CA GLY A 37 -9.08 5.95 9.98
C GLY A 37 -9.00 4.48 9.54
N VAL A 38 -9.75 4.11 8.50
CA VAL A 38 -9.66 2.77 7.91
C VAL A 38 -8.27 2.53 7.33
N ALA A 39 -7.73 3.46 6.54
CA ALA A 39 -6.41 3.34 5.93
C ALA A 39 -5.28 3.27 6.98
N ALA A 40 -5.34 4.14 7.99
CA ALA A 40 -4.43 4.19 9.13
C ALA A 40 -4.44 2.90 9.97
N SER A 41 -5.53 2.13 9.93
CA SER A 41 -5.64 0.89 10.70
C SER A 41 -4.89 -0.28 10.09
N TYR A 42 -4.62 -0.30 8.77
CA TYR A 42 -4.01 -1.45 8.11
C TYR A 42 -2.57 -1.77 8.55
N PRO A 43 -1.67 -0.79 8.77
CA PRO A 43 -0.35 -1.11 9.32
C PRO A 43 -0.44 -1.84 10.67
N ILE A 44 -1.41 -1.45 11.50
CA ILE A 44 -1.68 -2.08 12.81
C ILE A 44 -2.29 -3.48 12.63
N GLN A 45 -3.26 -3.63 11.73
CA GLN A 45 -3.83 -4.94 11.38
C GLN A 45 -2.75 -5.88 10.83
N GLY A 46 -1.78 -5.36 10.07
CA GLY A 46 -0.65 -6.10 9.56
C GLY A 46 0.22 -6.71 10.67
N ILE A 47 0.45 -5.97 11.76
CA ILE A 47 1.14 -6.50 12.95
C ILE A 47 0.37 -7.68 13.54
N TRP A 48 -0.92 -7.49 13.78
CA TRP A 48 -1.76 -8.54 14.37
C TRP A 48 -1.83 -9.78 13.47
N TYR A 49 -2.01 -9.57 12.16
CA TYR A 49 -2.05 -10.63 11.17
C TYR A 49 -0.72 -11.40 11.11
N PHE A 50 0.41 -10.70 11.11
CA PHE A 50 1.73 -11.33 11.09
C PHE A 50 1.98 -12.16 12.36
N LEU A 51 1.61 -11.64 13.54
CA LEU A 51 1.76 -12.36 14.81
C LEU A 51 0.86 -13.60 14.89
N ARG A 52 -0.35 -13.54 14.32
CA ARG A 52 -1.29 -14.67 14.29
C ARG A 52 -0.82 -15.80 13.37
N ASN A 53 -0.08 -15.47 12.32
CA ASN A 53 0.29 -16.40 11.27
C ASN A 53 1.77 -16.80 11.36
N ARG A 54 2.04 -17.90 12.07
CA ARG A 54 3.40 -18.42 12.31
C ARG A 54 4.19 -18.80 11.05
N GLU A 55 3.50 -19.00 9.93
CA GLU A 55 4.11 -19.32 8.62
C GLU A 55 5.00 -18.20 8.07
N PHE A 56 4.79 -16.94 8.49
CA PHE A 56 5.61 -15.80 8.07
C PHE A 56 6.90 -15.64 8.89
N TRP A 57 6.99 -16.26 10.07
CA TRP A 57 8.12 -16.07 10.98
C TRP A 57 9.47 -16.54 10.38
N PRO A 58 9.55 -17.62 9.59
CA PRO A 58 10.79 -18.02 8.93
C PRO A 58 11.32 -16.96 7.95
N LEU A 59 10.45 -16.18 7.29
CA LEU A 59 10.84 -15.11 6.36
C LEU A 59 11.57 -13.96 7.08
N PHE A 60 11.29 -13.83 8.38
CA PHE A 60 11.79 -12.77 9.25
C PHE A 60 12.99 -13.22 10.09
N THR A 61 12.93 -14.40 10.69
CA THR A 61 13.87 -14.83 11.75
C THR A 61 15.32 -14.90 11.27
N GLY A 62 15.56 -15.31 10.01
CA GLY A 62 16.91 -15.39 9.45
C GLY A 62 17.56 -14.04 9.12
N ARG A 63 16.75 -12.98 8.94
CA ARG A 63 17.22 -11.64 8.52
C ARG A 63 17.05 -10.58 9.60
N LEU A 64 16.17 -10.80 10.58
CA LEU A 64 15.87 -9.84 11.63
C LEU A 64 17.12 -9.44 12.39
N LEU A 65 17.84 -10.40 12.98
CA LEU A 65 18.96 -10.11 13.87
C LEU A 65 20.05 -9.29 13.17
N PRO A 66 20.56 -9.66 11.97
CA PRO A 66 21.57 -8.85 11.29
C PRO A 66 21.04 -7.47 10.86
N LEU A 67 19.79 -7.37 10.37
CA LEU A 67 19.23 -6.10 9.92
C LEU A 67 18.86 -5.15 11.09
N SER A 68 18.39 -5.70 12.20
CA SER A 68 18.19 -4.96 13.45
C SER A 68 19.50 -4.45 14.03
N LEU A 69 20.57 -5.24 13.96
CA LEU A 69 21.90 -4.79 14.41
C LEU A 69 22.45 -3.67 13.52
N ILE A 70 22.29 -3.79 12.19
CA ILE A 70 22.69 -2.75 11.25
C ILE A 70 21.89 -1.47 11.48
N SER A 71 20.56 -1.55 11.62
CA SER A 71 19.73 -0.37 11.90
C SER A 71 20.06 0.28 13.24
N PHE A 72 20.35 -0.52 14.28
CA PHE A 72 20.84 -0.02 15.55
C PHE A 72 22.16 0.73 15.40
N LEU A 73 23.12 0.16 14.66
CA LEU A 73 24.42 0.80 14.42
C LEU A 73 24.28 2.11 13.64
N VAL A 74 23.43 2.14 12.61
CA VAL A 74 23.14 3.36 11.84
C VAL A 74 22.59 4.45 12.76
N TYR A 75 21.59 4.14 13.59
CA TYR A 75 21.06 5.11 14.53
C TYR A 75 22.09 5.52 15.58
N LEU A 76 22.89 4.61 16.10
CA LEU A 76 23.96 4.94 17.05
C LEU A 76 24.93 5.96 16.46
N VAL A 77 25.36 5.78 15.21
CA VAL A 77 26.22 6.74 14.50
C VAL A 77 25.51 8.08 14.30
N LEU A 78 24.27 8.09 13.80
CA LEU A 78 23.52 9.32 13.58
C LEU A 78 23.26 10.11 14.87
N PHE A 79 22.87 9.44 15.96
CA PHE A 79 22.67 10.09 17.24
C PHE A 79 23.97 10.56 17.89
N THR A 80 25.11 9.93 17.58
CA THR A 80 26.41 10.37 18.08
C THR A 80 26.91 11.61 17.33
N PHE A 81 26.77 11.64 16.01
CA PHE A 81 27.42 12.67 15.16
C PHE A 81 26.48 13.71 14.58
N ALA A 82 25.25 13.35 14.21
CA ALA A 82 24.29 14.27 13.55
C ALA A 82 23.37 14.96 14.56
N PHE A 83 22.94 14.27 15.62
CA PHE A 83 21.95 14.77 16.56
C PHE A 83 22.39 16.05 17.29
N LEU A 84 23.61 16.11 17.84
CA LEU A 84 24.08 17.30 18.56
C LEU A 84 24.12 18.56 17.65
N PRO A 85 24.75 18.52 16.47
CA PRO A 85 24.70 19.64 15.52
C PRO A 85 23.28 20.03 15.10
N GLN A 86 22.41 19.06 14.82
CA GLN A 86 21.01 19.31 14.44
C GLN A 86 20.23 19.98 15.57
N TYR A 87 20.36 19.46 16.79
CA TYR A 87 19.73 20.04 17.98
C TYR A 87 20.23 21.46 18.23
N ALA A 88 21.54 21.69 18.18
CA ALA A 88 22.11 23.02 18.38
C ALA A 88 21.59 24.03 17.35
N PHE A 89 21.49 23.62 16.08
CA PHE A 89 20.93 24.47 15.03
C PHE A 89 19.45 24.78 15.22
N LEU A 90 18.63 23.77 15.54
CA LEU A 90 17.20 23.94 15.79
C LEU A 90 16.92 24.72 17.09
N ALA A 91 17.78 24.61 18.10
CA ALA A 91 17.67 25.33 19.37
C ALA A 91 17.72 26.86 19.19
N ILE A 92 18.38 27.35 18.12
CA ILE A 92 18.40 28.77 17.75
C ILE A 92 16.98 29.28 17.46
N PHE A 93 16.13 28.45 16.85
CA PHE A 93 14.79 28.83 16.42
C PHE A 93 13.69 28.41 17.39
N HIS A 94 13.84 27.27 18.07
CA HIS A 94 12.77 26.64 18.87
C HIS A 94 13.02 26.63 20.39
N GLY A 95 14.20 27.08 20.84
CA GLY A 95 14.59 27.01 22.24
C GLY A 95 14.56 25.57 22.78
N TRP A 96 14.00 25.38 23.98
CA TRP A 96 13.96 24.08 24.64
C TRP A 96 13.18 23.00 23.86
N GLY A 97 12.20 23.37 23.04
CA GLY A 97 11.42 22.40 22.25
C GLY A 97 12.20 21.74 21.11
N ALA A 98 13.39 22.23 20.79
CA ALA A 98 14.19 21.77 19.64
C ALA A 98 14.60 20.30 19.74
N TRP A 99 14.73 19.72 20.94
CA TRP A 99 15.19 18.34 21.09
C TRP A 99 14.18 17.34 20.50
N VAL A 100 12.87 17.61 20.60
CA VAL A 100 11.83 16.74 20.02
C VAL A 100 11.92 16.73 18.50
N ASN A 101 12.01 17.93 17.91
CA ASN A 101 12.11 18.08 16.46
C ASN A 101 13.41 17.47 15.94
N ALA A 102 14.52 17.65 16.67
CA ALA A 102 15.81 17.04 16.35
C ALA A 102 15.73 15.51 16.41
N VAL A 103 15.11 14.92 17.44
CA VAL A 103 14.93 13.46 17.54
C VAL A 103 14.16 12.94 16.33
N VAL A 104 13.02 13.54 15.97
CA VAL A 104 12.22 13.08 14.83
C VAL A 104 12.98 13.25 13.52
N LEU A 105 13.70 14.36 13.34
CA LEU A 105 14.53 14.59 12.17
C LEU A 105 15.62 13.52 12.04
N THR A 106 16.41 13.28 13.10
CA THR A 106 17.44 12.24 13.11
C THR A 106 16.85 10.85 12.87
N LEU A 107 15.69 10.53 13.46
CA LEU A 107 15.01 9.25 13.24
C LEU A 107 14.54 9.09 11.78
N GLY A 108 14.00 10.15 11.19
CA GLY A 108 13.55 10.18 9.80
C GLY A 108 14.69 10.07 8.79
N GLU A 109 15.79 10.78 9.02
CA GLU A 109 17.02 10.64 8.22
C GLU A 109 17.59 9.23 8.31
N GLY A 110 17.64 8.67 9.52
CA GLY A 110 18.08 7.29 9.71
C GLY A 110 17.16 6.29 9.04
N LEU A 111 15.85 6.54 9.00
CA LEU A 111 14.89 5.69 8.29
C LEU A 111 15.16 5.68 6.79
N VAL A 112 15.48 6.83 6.18
CA VAL A 112 15.88 6.91 4.75
C VAL A 112 17.14 6.06 4.50
N ILE A 113 18.15 6.16 5.37
CA ILE A 113 19.39 5.38 5.25
C ILE A 113 19.13 3.88 5.42
N ILE A 114 18.38 3.49 6.46
CA ILE A 114 18.04 2.10 6.75
C ILE A 114 17.26 1.48 5.60
N GLN A 115 16.34 2.22 5.02
CA GLN A 115 15.55 1.72 3.91
C GLN A 115 16.39 1.53 2.64
N GLY A 116 17.32 2.45 2.35
CA GLY A 116 18.32 2.25 1.29
C GLY A 116 19.23 1.04 1.54
N LEU A 117 19.58 0.76 2.81
CA LEU A 117 20.31 -0.46 3.17
C LEU A 117 19.45 -1.72 2.96
N PHE A 118 18.19 -1.69 3.37
CA PHE A 118 17.26 -2.82 3.21
C PHE A 118 17.06 -3.18 1.74
N GLU A 119 16.93 -2.18 0.86
CA GLU A 119 16.93 -2.37 -0.60
C GLU A 119 18.17 -3.18 -1.05
N GLY A 120 19.36 -2.83 -0.56
CA GLY A 120 20.61 -3.54 -0.87
C GLY A 120 20.74 -4.96 -0.30
N PHE A 121 20.04 -5.29 0.80
CA PHE A 121 20.09 -6.61 1.45
C PHE A 121 18.98 -7.58 0.99
N PHE A 122 18.41 -7.37 -0.20
CA PHE A 122 17.32 -8.18 -0.76
C PHE A 122 16.06 -8.22 0.13
N VAL A 123 15.82 -7.19 0.96
CA VAL A 123 14.61 -7.10 1.79
C VAL A 123 13.36 -6.97 0.93
N ASP A 124 13.48 -6.36 -0.24
CA ASP A 124 12.40 -6.21 -1.22
C ASP A 124 11.81 -7.56 -1.66
N GLU A 125 12.64 -8.60 -1.81
CA GLU A 125 12.15 -9.95 -2.09
C GLU A 125 11.28 -10.49 -0.95
N CYS A 126 11.70 -10.28 0.30
CA CYS A 126 10.95 -10.70 1.48
C CYS A 126 9.61 -9.93 1.61
N ARG A 127 9.59 -8.63 1.28
CA ARG A 127 8.35 -7.86 1.21
C ARG A 127 7.41 -8.42 0.15
N VAL A 128 7.92 -8.72 -1.04
CA VAL A 128 7.12 -9.34 -2.10
C VAL A 128 6.58 -10.70 -1.66
N ASP A 129 7.38 -11.52 -0.99
CA ASP A 129 6.95 -12.82 -0.46
C ASP A 129 5.84 -12.68 0.57
N ILE A 130 5.95 -11.75 1.51
CA ILE A 130 4.91 -11.49 2.52
C ILE A 130 3.64 -10.97 1.84
N PHE A 131 3.78 -10.06 0.88
CA PHE A 131 2.66 -9.48 0.16
C PHE A 131 1.89 -10.57 -0.61
N ASP A 132 2.60 -11.35 -1.42
CA ASP A 132 2.03 -12.41 -2.25
C ASP A 132 1.43 -13.53 -1.39
N ALA A 133 2.13 -14.00 -0.34
CA ALA A 133 1.59 -15.02 0.57
C ALA A 133 0.36 -14.54 1.33
N THR A 134 0.30 -13.25 1.69
CA THR A 134 -0.89 -12.68 2.34
C THR A 134 -2.08 -12.68 1.39
N LEU A 135 -1.91 -12.25 0.14
CA LEU A 135 -2.98 -12.29 -0.86
C LEU A 135 -3.47 -13.71 -1.16
N ILE A 136 -2.56 -14.68 -1.27
CA ILE A 136 -2.91 -16.11 -1.42
C ILE A 136 -3.83 -16.55 -0.29
N LYS A 137 -3.46 -16.22 0.96
CA LYS A 137 -4.22 -16.62 2.15
C LYS A 137 -5.59 -15.95 2.24
N LEU A 138 -5.73 -14.79 1.63
CA LEU A 138 -7.01 -14.07 1.48
C LEU A 138 -7.82 -14.53 0.26
N GLY A 139 -7.41 -15.61 -0.42
CA GLY A 139 -8.14 -16.21 -1.54
C GLY A 139 -7.82 -15.62 -2.91
N LEU A 140 -6.87 -14.69 -3.01
CA LEU A 140 -6.51 -14.00 -4.27
C LEU A 140 -5.37 -14.71 -5.02
N LYS A 141 -5.32 -16.05 -4.94
CA LYS A 141 -4.32 -16.88 -5.62
C LYS A 141 -4.30 -16.64 -7.14
N ASN A 142 -5.47 -16.44 -7.74
CA ASN A 142 -5.63 -16.21 -9.18
C ASN A 142 -4.94 -14.94 -9.67
N LEU A 143 -4.78 -13.94 -8.80
CA LEU A 143 -4.08 -12.68 -9.14
C LEU A 143 -2.55 -12.89 -9.21
N ILE A 144 -2.02 -13.87 -8.49
CA ILE A 144 -0.58 -14.13 -8.37
C ILE A 144 -0.10 -15.20 -9.35
N ALA A 145 -0.92 -16.21 -9.63
CA ALA A 145 -0.57 -17.33 -10.50
C ALA A 145 0.05 -16.94 -11.86
N PRO A 146 -0.37 -15.86 -12.55
CA PRO A 146 0.25 -15.43 -13.80
C PRO A 146 1.66 -14.86 -13.65
N HIS A 147 2.01 -14.37 -12.46
CA HIS A 147 3.22 -13.58 -12.19
C HIS A 147 4.28 -14.37 -11.42
N ARG A 148 3.96 -15.58 -10.97
CA ARG A 148 4.83 -16.40 -10.12
C ARG A 148 4.47 -17.88 -10.21
N ILE A 149 5.48 -18.74 -10.17
CA ILE A 149 5.28 -20.19 -10.06
C ILE A 149 4.75 -20.51 -8.66
N LEU A 150 3.62 -21.21 -8.60
CA LEU A 150 2.98 -21.63 -7.35
C LEU A 150 3.05 -23.15 -7.22
N PHE A 151 3.46 -23.63 -6.04
CA PHE A 151 3.50 -25.05 -5.70
C PHE A 151 2.24 -25.43 -4.92
N ASP A 152 1.21 -25.86 -5.64
CA ASP A 152 -0.12 -26.12 -5.08
C ASP A 152 -0.14 -27.21 -4.00
N ASP A 153 0.85 -28.11 -4.02
CA ASP A 153 1.02 -29.18 -3.03
C ASP A 153 1.71 -28.70 -1.73
N ALA A 154 2.07 -27.42 -1.63
CA ALA A 154 2.77 -26.89 -0.47
C ALA A 154 1.85 -26.78 0.76
N PRO A 155 2.36 -27.04 1.97
CA PRO A 155 1.54 -27.09 3.19
C PRO A 155 1.09 -25.70 3.69
N ASN A 156 1.64 -24.61 3.15
CA ASN A 156 1.26 -23.26 3.54
C ASN A 156 1.53 -22.22 2.44
N ALA A 157 0.91 -21.04 2.57
CA ALA A 157 0.96 -19.98 1.56
C ALA A 157 2.38 -19.47 1.27
N VAL A 158 3.24 -19.42 2.28
CA VAL A 158 4.65 -18.99 2.14
C VAL A 158 5.47 -20.00 1.35
N LYS A 159 5.30 -21.31 1.61
CA LYS A 159 6.01 -22.38 0.89
C LYS A 159 5.44 -22.65 -0.50
N MET A 160 4.21 -22.20 -0.77
CA MET A 160 3.62 -22.24 -2.11
C MET A 160 4.33 -21.30 -3.08
N LEU A 161 5.02 -20.27 -2.57
CA LEU A 161 5.73 -19.31 -3.38
C LEU A 161 7.04 -19.89 -3.96
N GLY A 162 7.09 -20.09 -5.28
CA GLY A 162 8.33 -20.38 -6.01
C GLY A 162 9.22 -19.14 -6.21
N LYS A 163 10.34 -19.25 -6.94
CA LYS A 163 11.15 -18.07 -7.28
C LYS A 163 10.35 -17.08 -8.14
N PRO A 164 10.44 -15.75 -7.88
CA PRO A 164 9.78 -14.75 -8.72
C PRO A 164 10.27 -14.86 -10.17
N THR A 165 9.34 -14.93 -11.13
CA THR A 165 9.63 -15.01 -12.57
C THR A 165 9.81 -13.64 -13.25
N SER A 166 9.44 -12.55 -12.57
CA SER A 166 9.74 -11.18 -12.96
C SER A 166 10.77 -10.56 -11.99
N PRO A 167 11.59 -9.59 -12.42
CA PRO A 167 12.52 -8.91 -11.53
C PRO A 167 11.77 -8.36 -10.31
N ALA A 168 12.16 -8.80 -9.11
CA ALA A 168 11.57 -8.44 -7.83
C ALA A 168 12.01 -7.04 -7.40
N ILE A 169 11.89 -6.07 -8.31
CA ILE A 169 12.18 -4.66 -8.01
C ILE A 169 10.90 -4.11 -7.40
N TYR A 170 10.85 -4.12 -6.07
CA TYR A 170 9.74 -3.53 -5.31
C TYR A 170 9.73 -2.01 -5.54
N THR A 171 10.87 -1.34 -5.72
CA THR A 171 10.97 0.05 -6.27
C THR A 171 12.41 0.57 -6.31
N PRO A 172 12.79 1.52 -7.19
CA PRO A 172 14.05 2.27 -7.07
C PRO A 172 13.92 3.33 -5.97
N TRP A 173 14.14 2.95 -4.71
CA TRP A 173 13.74 3.75 -3.53
C TRP A 173 14.74 4.86 -3.21
N SER A 174 16.03 4.56 -3.23
CA SER A 174 17.04 5.35 -2.53
C SER A 174 17.22 6.81 -3.01
N MET A 175 17.37 7.06 -4.32
CA MET A 175 17.83 8.38 -4.80
C MET A 175 16.80 9.50 -4.61
N ILE A 176 15.52 9.22 -4.88
CA ILE A 176 14.47 10.23 -4.75
C ILE A 176 14.29 10.58 -3.27
N GLN A 177 14.54 9.66 -2.33
CA GLN A 177 14.38 9.94 -0.89
C GLN A 177 15.43 10.87 -0.36
N ILE A 178 16.67 10.67 -0.79
CA ILE A 178 17.76 11.54 -0.39
C ILE A 178 17.47 12.96 -0.88
N VAL A 179 16.98 13.10 -2.12
CA VAL A 179 16.57 14.41 -2.67
C VAL A 179 15.39 15.01 -1.90
N GLU A 180 14.32 14.24 -1.68
CA GLU A 180 13.15 14.69 -0.90
C GLU A 180 13.54 15.10 0.52
N LEU A 181 14.39 14.32 1.19
CA LEU A 181 14.89 14.63 2.53
C LEU A 181 15.63 15.97 2.54
N VAL A 182 16.56 16.19 1.62
CA VAL A 182 17.30 17.46 1.51
C VAL A 182 16.36 18.65 1.23
N VAL A 183 15.35 18.45 0.37
CA VAL A 183 14.36 19.49 0.02
C VAL A 183 13.40 19.78 1.17
N PHE A 184 13.01 18.77 1.96
CA PHE A 184 12.06 18.91 3.06
C PHE A 184 12.73 19.15 4.43
N LEU A 185 14.06 19.07 4.52
CA LEU A 185 14.80 19.40 5.74
C LEU A 185 14.49 20.82 6.26
N PRO A 186 14.42 21.88 5.42
CA PRO A 186 14.06 23.23 5.87
C PRO A 186 12.66 23.30 6.51
N LEU A 187 11.76 22.36 6.22
CA LEU A 187 10.42 22.33 6.81
C LEU A 187 10.49 22.18 8.33
N ASN A 188 11.48 21.45 8.84
CA ASN A 188 11.70 21.25 10.27
C ASN A 188 12.12 22.52 11.00
N LEU A 189 12.42 23.63 10.30
CA LEU A 189 12.66 24.94 10.93
C LEU A 189 11.40 25.58 11.52
N VAL A 190 10.21 25.09 11.16
CA VAL A 190 8.95 25.57 11.75
C VAL A 190 8.58 24.69 12.95
N PRO A 191 8.53 25.22 14.18
CA PRO A 191 8.26 24.41 15.36
C PRO A 191 6.88 23.75 15.29
N PHE A 192 6.79 22.49 15.72
CA PHE A 192 5.59 21.62 15.73
C PHE A 192 5.03 21.27 14.34
N VAL A 193 4.77 22.27 13.50
CA VAL A 193 4.21 22.09 12.16
C VAL A 193 5.21 21.40 11.23
N GLY A 194 6.49 21.78 11.32
CA GLY A 194 7.54 21.27 10.45
C GLY A 194 7.72 19.77 10.56
N THR A 195 7.84 19.28 11.79
CA THR A 195 8.03 17.87 12.10
C THR A 195 6.80 17.03 11.74
N PHE A 196 5.59 17.52 12.04
CA PHE A 196 4.36 16.83 11.66
C PHE A 196 4.21 16.74 10.14
N ALA A 197 4.48 17.84 9.43
CA ALA A 197 4.43 17.88 7.97
C ALA A 197 5.51 16.98 7.35
N PHE A 198 6.72 16.93 7.93
CA PHE A 198 7.79 16.02 7.50
C PHE A 198 7.35 14.55 7.61
N ILE A 199 6.76 14.13 8.74
CA ILE A 199 6.23 12.78 8.90
C ILE A 199 5.15 12.49 7.86
N MET A 200 4.18 13.40 7.68
CA MET A 200 3.11 13.16 6.71
C MET A 200 3.62 13.10 5.27
N ILE A 201 4.54 13.98 4.87
CA ILE A 201 5.08 14.03 3.51
C ILE A 201 5.88 12.77 3.21
N THR A 202 6.81 12.41 4.08
CA THR A 202 7.62 11.18 3.93
C THR A 202 6.72 9.95 4.01
N GLY A 203 5.78 9.91 4.96
CA GLY A 203 4.81 8.84 5.11
C GLY A 203 3.94 8.66 3.86
N THR A 204 3.46 9.74 3.24
CA THR A 204 2.65 9.69 2.00
C THR A 204 3.32 8.90 0.91
N ARG A 205 4.65 9.00 0.80
CA ARG A 205 5.42 8.22 -0.16
C ARG A 205 5.41 6.74 0.18
N LEU A 206 5.69 6.35 1.43
CA LEU A 206 5.57 4.96 1.89
C LEU A 206 4.18 4.40 1.56
N GLY A 207 3.13 5.20 1.79
CA GLY A 207 1.76 4.82 1.45
C GLY A 207 1.55 4.57 -0.04
N LYS A 208 1.98 5.49 -0.92
CA LYS A 208 1.86 5.31 -2.37
C LYS A 208 2.61 4.07 -2.88
N LEU A 209 3.67 3.68 -2.20
CA LEU A 209 4.51 2.54 -2.57
C LEU A 209 3.98 1.21 -2.01
N ALA A 210 3.15 1.26 -0.97
CA ALA A 210 2.52 0.08 -0.38
C ALA A 210 1.82 -0.80 -1.43
N HIS A 211 1.09 -0.17 -2.37
CA HIS A 211 0.35 -0.84 -3.43
C HIS A 211 1.11 -1.01 -4.76
N TYR A 212 2.39 -0.68 -4.82
CA TYR A 212 3.16 -0.81 -6.06
C TYR A 212 3.15 -2.24 -6.61
N ARG A 213 3.33 -3.24 -5.73
CA ARG A 213 3.23 -4.66 -6.10
C ARG A 213 1.84 -5.04 -6.62
N TRP A 214 0.78 -4.54 -6.00
CA TRP A 214 -0.59 -4.79 -6.45
C TRP A 214 -0.86 -4.24 -7.86
N PHE A 215 -0.35 -3.04 -8.17
CA PHE A 215 -0.46 -2.49 -9.53
C PHE A 215 0.26 -3.36 -10.57
N GLN A 216 1.42 -3.93 -10.23
CA GLN A 216 2.12 -4.89 -11.10
C GLN A 216 1.30 -6.16 -11.31
N LEU A 217 0.75 -6.75 -10.23
CA LEU A 217 -0.06 -7.96 -10.31
C LEU A 217 -1.35 -7.77 -11.13
N ARG A 218 -1.89 -6.54 -11.18
CA ARG A 218 -3.02 -6.18 -12.03
C ARG A 218 -2.62 -5.87 -13.48
N GLY A 219 -1.33 -5.83 -13.80
CA GLY A 219 -0.84 -5.48 -15.13
C GLY A 219 -1.16 -4.04 -15.56
N LEU A 220 -1.34 -3.11 -14.61
CA LEU A 220 -1.70 -1.73 -14.93
C LEU A 220 -0.57 -0.99 -15.64
N SER A 221 -0.92 -0.16 -16.61
CA SER A 221 0.02 0.80 -17.18
C SER A 221 0.42 1.85 -16.14
N LYS A 222 1.53 2.57 -16.40
CA LYS A 222 1.99 3.68 -15.55
C LYS A 222 0.94 4.79 -15.43
N ALA A 223 0.16 5.03 -16.49
CA ALA A 223 -0.89 6.06 -16.50
C ALA A 223 -2.07 5.65 -15.59
N GLU A 224 -2.53 4.41 -15.69
CA GLU A 224 -3.61 3.86 -14.87
C GLU A 224 -3.20 3.78 -13.39
N SER A 225 -1.98 3.32 -13.11
CA SER A 225 -1.43 3.28 -11.75
C SER A 225 -1.40 4.67 -11.12
N LYS A 226 -1.04 5.71 -11.89
CA LYS A 226 -1.05 7.11 -11.42
C LYS A 226 -2.47 7.61 -11.17
N GLN A 227 -3.44 7.22 -11.98
CA GLN A 227 -4.84 7.60 -11.79
C GLN A 227 -5.43 6.95 -10.54
N GLU A 228 -5.23 5.65 -10.36
CA GLU A 228 -5.61 4.91 -9.15
C GLU A 228 -4.95 5.52 -7.91
N THR A 229 -3.67 5.87 -8.03
CA THR A 229 -2.93 6.52 -6.94
C THR A 229 -3.55 7.85 -6.54
N LYS A 230 -4.00 8.64 -7.51
CA LYS A 230 -4.67 9.93 -7.24
C LYS A 230 -5.96 9.74 -6.46
N LEU A 231 -6.77 8.74 -6.78
CA LEU A 231 -8.05 8.47 -6.13
C LEU A 231 -7.90 8.08 -4.64
N LEU A 232 -6.80 7.39 -4.31
CA LEU A 232 -6.48 6.90 -2.98
C LEU A 232 -5.45 7.77 -2.23
N THR A 233 -5.15 8.97 -2.73
CA THR A 233 -4.09 9.82 -2.16
C THR A 233 -4.29 10.06 -0.67
N TRP A 234 -5.53 10.32 -0.25
CA TRP A 234 -5.85 10.61 1.13
C TRP A 234 -5.58 9.42 2.05
N GLU A 235 -5.99 8.22 1.63
CA GLU A 235 -5.72 6.97 2.34
C GLU A 235 -4.23 6.66 2.40
N TYR A 236 -3.49 6.90 1.32
CA TYR A 236 -2.04 6.70 1.32
C TYR A 236 -1.30 7.64 2.28
N ILE A 237 -1.76 8.89 2.42
CA ILE A 237 -1.20 9.82 3.42
C ILE A 237 -1.31 9.18 4.81
N TRP A 238 -2.50 8.69 5.20
CA TRP A 238 -2.75 8.18 6.55
C TRP A 238 -2.17 6.79 6.80
N PHE A 239 -2.29 5.87 5.84
CA PHE A 239 -1.62 4.57 5.89
C PHE A 239 -0.11 4.77 6.07
N GLY A 240 0.47 5.62 5.22
CA GLY A 240 1.89 5.88 5.19
C GLY A 240 2.40 6.65 6.42
N THR A 241 1.60 7.55 6.97
CA THR A 241 1.90 8.25 8.23
C THR A 241 2.02 7.26 9.38
N VAL A 242 1.07 6.34 9.55
CA VAL A 242 1.12 5.32 10.61
C VAL A 242 2.28 4.36 10.37
N ALA A 243 2.48 3.91 9.13
CA ALA A 243 3.62 3.06 8.76
C ALA A 243 4.96 3.71 9.14
N MET A 244 5.14 4.98 8.76
CA MET A 244 6.35 5.74 9.09
C MET A 244 6.54 5.85 10.61
N VAL A 245 5.50 6.21 11.37
CA VAL A 245 5.58 6.33 12.83
C VAL A 245 5.98 5.00 13.49
N LEU A 246 5.46 3.87 13.01
CA LEU A 246 5.86 2.55 13.48
C LEU A 246 7.34 2.28 13.17
N GLU A 247 7.76 2.56 11.95
CA GLU A 247 9.15 2.33 11.50
C GLU A 247 10.18 3.27 12.15
N LEU A 248 9.76 4.41 12.71
CA LEU A 248 10.65 5.29 13.49
C LEU A 248 11.18 4.63 14.77
N ILE A 249 10.57 3.54 15.24
CA ILE A 249 11.05 2.82 16.43
C ILE A 249 12.35 2.07 16.05
N PRO A 250 13.50 2.48 16.61
CA PRO A 250 14.78 1.83 16.31
C PRO A 250 14.72 0.33 16.64
N ILE A 251 15.53 -0.48 15.96
CA ILE A 251 15.61 -1.95 16.12
C ILE A 251 14.40 -2.69 15.53
N LEU A 252 13.19 -2.15 15.68
CA LEU A 252 11.94 -2.74 15.18
C LEU A 252 11.56 -2.27 13.77
N SER A 253 12.32 -1.37 13.16
CA SER A 253 12.03 -0.86 11.81
C SER A 253 11.83 -1.97 10.78
N PHE A 254 12.70 -2.99 10.77
CA PHE A 254 12.54 -4.15 9.88
C PHE A 254 11.28 -4.97 10.18
N PHE A 255 10.93 -5.14 11.46
CA PHE A 255 9.70 -5.80 11.85
C PHE A 255 8.48 -5.03 11.33
N PHE A 256 8.41 -3.73 11.62
CA PHE A 256 7.28 -2.90 11.21
C PHE A 256 7.15 -2.77 9.70
N LEU A 257 8.26 -2.81 8.98
CA LEU A 257 8.28 -2.83 7.54
C LEU A 257 7.58 -4.08 6.97
N LEU A 258 7.93 -5.26 7.48
CA LEU A 258 7.33 -6.53 7.04
C LEU A 258 5.85 -6.60 7.44
N THR A 259 5.50 -6.18 8.66
CA THR A 259 4.10 -6.16 9.10
C THR A 259 3.27 -5.15 8.33
N THR A 260 3.82 -3.98 8.01
CA THR A 260 3.15 -2.97 7.16
C THR A 260 2.93 -3.50 5.75
N THR A 261 3.88 -4.28 5.22
CA THR A 261 3.71 -4.95 3.92
C THR A 261 2.53 -5.94 3.95
N ALA A 262 2.39 -6.74 5.01
CA ALA A 262 1.21 -7.59 5.20
C ALA A 262 -0.08 -6.76 5.31
N GLY A 263 -0.05 -5.65 6.06
CA GLY A 263 -1.16 -4.70 6.16
C GLY A 263 -1.58 -4.12 4.80
N SER A 264 -0.62 -3.80 3.95
CA SER A 264 -0.88 -3.34 2.59
C SER A 264 -1.51 -4.42 1.71
N ALA A 265 -1.09 -5.69 1.86
CA ALA A 265 -1.71 -6.79 1.13
C ALA A 265 -3.16 -7.03 1.58
N ILE A 266 -3.44 -6.95 2.88
CA ILE A 266 -4.81 -7.01 3.42
C ILE A 266 -5.66 -5.88 2.83
N TRP A 267 -5.10 -4.68 2.76
CA TRP A 267 -5.81 -3.54 2.17
C TRP A 267 -6.08 -3.74 0.68
N ALA A 268 -5.08 -4.17 -0.10
CA ALA A 268 -5.24 -4.48 -1.52
C ALA A 268 -6.30 -5.58 -1.74
N ALA A 269 -6.32 -6.61 -0.90
CA ALA A 269 -7.30 -7.68 -0.98
C ALA A 269 -8.74 -7.18 -0.78
N ARG A 270 -8.93 -6.27 0.19
CA ARG A 270 -10.24 -5.66 0.41
C ARG A 270 -10.69 -4.81 -0.78
N ILE A 271 -9.78 -4.04 -1.39
CA ILE A 271 -10.11 -3.26 -2.59
C ILE A 271 -10.58 -4.19 -3.72
N GLU A 272 -9.94 -5.35 -3.87
CA GLU A 272 -10.30 -6.34 -4.89
C GLU A 272 -11.66 -7.02 -4.62
N ASP A 273 -11.94 -7.34 -3.35
CA ASP A 273 -13.24 -7.86 -2.92
C ASP A 273 -14.36 -6.84 -3.16
N GLU A 274 -14.16 -5.58 -2.76
CA GLU A 274 -15.12 -4.49 -3.01
C GLU A 274 -15.39 -4.29 -4.51
N ARG A 275 -14.35 -4.41 -5.36
CA ARG A 275 -14.51 -4.31 -6.82
C ARG A 275 -15.27 -5.47 -7.42
N THR A 276 -14.99 -6.68 -6.95
CA THR A 276 -15.66 -7.89 -7.44
C THR A 276 -17.15 -7.83 -7.09
N ARG A 277 -17.50 -7.41 -5.88
CA ARG A 277 -18.91 -7.21 -5.46
C ARG A 277 -19.63 -6.17 -6.32
N CYS A 278 -19.01 -5.00 -6.52
CA CYS A 278 -19.58 -3.95 -7.37
C CYS A 278 -19.74 -4.36 -8.84
N ALA A 279 -18.95 -5.33 -9.33
CA ALA A 279 -19.09 -5.85 -10.69
C ALA A 279 -20.24 -6.86 -10.82
N VAL A 280 -20.65 -7.50 -9.71
CA VAL A 280 -21.73 -8.51 -9.67
C VAL A 280 -23.10 -7.86 -9.43
N ASP A 281 -23.19 -6.82 -8.57
CA ASP A 281 -24.46 -6.13 -8.25
C ASP A 281 -25.29 -5.63 -9.47
N PRO A 282 -24.69 -5.15 -10.58
CA PRO A 282 -25.46 -4.74 -11.76
C PRO A 282 -26.10 -5.91 -12.53
N LEU A 283 -25.53 -7.11 -12.43
CA LEU A 283 -26.00 -8.30 -13.16
C LEU A 283 -27.22 -8.92 -12.47
N THR A 284 -27.26 -8.92 -11.14
CA THR A 284 -28.40 -9.45 -10.38
C THR A 284 -29.66 -8.60 -10.53
N VAL A 285 -29.51 -7.27 -10.63
CA VAL A 285 -30.67 -6.36 -10.81
C VAL A 285 -31.27 -6.46 -12.23
N SER A 286 -30.50 -6.91 -13.21
CA SER A 286 -30.97 -7.06 -14.60
C SER A 286 -31.62 -8.42 -14.86
N GLU A 287 -31.28 -9.47 -14.11
CA GLU A 287 -32.01 -10.76 -14.13
C GLU A 287 -33.40 -10.63 -13.48
N ASP A 288 -33.54 -9.93 -12.36
CA ASP A 288 -34.84 -9.75 -11.69
C ASP A 288 -35.83 -8.90 -12.52
N ALA A 289 -35.35 -8.04 -13.42
CA ALA A 289 -36.19 -7.24 -14.31
C ALA A 289 -36.61 -7.97 -15.60
N ALA A 290 -35.99 -9.11 -15.93
CA ALA A 290 -36.31 -9.90 -17.12
C ALA A 290 -37.41 -10.95 -16.89
N ASP A 291 -37.77 -11.21 -15.62
CA ASP A 291 -38.79 -12.18 -15.21
C ASP A 291 -40.18 -11.55 -14.98
N GLU A 292 -40.35 -10.25 -15.23
CA GLU A 292 -41.66 -9.60 -15.17
C GLU A 292 -42.44 -9.88 -16.47
N PRO A 293 -43.56 -10.62 -16.42
CA PRO A 293 -44.31 -10.95 -17.63
C PRO A 293 -44.84 -9.68 -18.30
N PRO A 294 -44.84 -9.60 -19.65
CA PRO A 294 -45.30 -8.41 -20.35
C PRO A 294 -46.74 -8.07 -19.97
N PRO A 295 -47.09 -6.78 -19.84
CA PRO A 295 -48.43 -6.37 -19.43
C PRO A 295 -49.48 -6.94 -20.39
N ALA A 296 -50.54 -7.51 -19.81
CA ALA A 296 -51.62 -8.12 -20.57
C ALA A 296 -52.26 -7.08 -21.50
N TYR A 297 -52.12 -7.32 -22.81
CA TYR A 297 -52.75 -6.51 -23.85
C TYR A 297 -54.28 -6.64 -23.71
N SER A 298 -54.91 -5.56 -23.26
CA SER A 298 -56.37 -5.49 -23.06
C SER A 298 -56.96 -4.74 -24.25
N ASP A 299 -57.53 -5.47 -25.21
CA ASP A 299 -58.38 -4.91 -26.26
C ASP A 299 -59.74 -4.56 -25.65
N GLU A 300 -59.89 -3.37 -25.07
CA GLU A 300 -61.22 -2.79 -24.86
C GLU A 300 -61.56 -1.89 -26.04
N ILE A 301 -62.29 -2.48 -26.99
CA ILE A 301 -63.01 -1.79 -28.06
C ILE A 301 -64.32 -1.27 -27.44
N ALA A 302 -64.50 0.05 -27.46
CA ALA A 302 -65.79 0.72 -27.28
C ALA A 302 -66.05 1.63 -28.48
#